data_AF-A0A7C6YWE8-F1
#
_entry.id   AF-A0A7C6YWE8-F1
#
_cell.length_a   1.000
_cell.length_b   1.000
_cell.length_c   1.000
_cell.angle_alpha   90.00
_cell.angle_beta   90.00
_cell.angle_gamma   90.00
#
_symmetry.space_group_name_H-M   'P 1'
#
loop_
_entity.id
_entity.type
_entity.pdbx_description
1 polymer ?
#
loop_
_entity_poly.entity_id
_entity_poly.type
_entity_poly.pdbx_seq_one_letter_code
_entity_poly.pdbx_strand_id
1 'polypeptide(L)'
;MWRLRKFAKPYLPTALAVMVLIFLEVLATLKLPDLMSEIVDLGIAQGNIPLIWRTGGVMLLVAFLGICAAVASNFLGSRASTAFGRDMRKALFSR
;
A
#
# COMPACT_ATOMS: atom_id res chain seq x y z
N MET A 1 -24.60 -4.68 -19.38
CA MET A 1 -23.43 -4.38 -18.51
C MET A 1 -22.47 -3.31 -19.05
N TRP A 2 -22.36 -3.04 -20.36
CA TRP A 2 -21.37 -2.08 -20.91
C TRP A 2 -21.57 -0.59 -20.57
N ARG A 3 -22.78 -0.17 -20.15
CA ARG A 3 -23.11 1.24 -19.89
C ARG A 3 -22.49 1.82 -18.61
N LEU A 4 -21.98 0.98 -17.69
CA LEU A 4 -21.39 1.40 -16.41
C LEU A 4 -19.93 1.89 -16.54
N ARG A 5 -19.23 1.54 -17.64
CA ARG A 5 -17.84 1.96 -17.90
C ARG A 5 -17.65 3.48 -17.99
N LYS A 6 -18.70 4.24 -18.34
CA LYS A 6 -18.63 5.72 -18.36
C LYS A 6 -18.51 6.33 -16.96
N PHE A 7 -19.05 5.67 -15.93
CA PHE A 7 -18.94 6.13 -14.53
C PHE A 7 -17.61 5.78 -13.88
N ALA A 8 -16.89 4.77 -14.38
CA ALA A 8 -15.56 4.40 -13.87
C ALA A 8 -14.43 5.30 -14.40
N LYS A 9 -14.61 5.91 -15.60
CA LYS A 9 -13.60 6.73 -16.29
C LYS A 9 -12.97 7.86 -15.45
N PRO A 10 -13.73 8.64 -14.66
CA PRO A 10 -13.17 9.70 -13.83
C PRO A 10 -12.33 9.19 -12.64
N TYR A 11 -12.53 7.94 -12.24
CA TYR A 11 -11.90 7.32 -11.07
C TYR A 11 -10.68 6.45 -11.41
N LEU A 12 -10.33 6.31 -12.70
CA LEU A 12 -9.10 5.65 -13.14
C LEU A 12 -7.80 6.27 -12.56
N PRO A 13 -7.62 7.61 -12.52
CA PRO A 13 -6.38 8.18 -11.96
C PRO A 13 -6.24 7.91 -10.46
N THR A 14 -7.35 7.94 -9.71
CA THR A 14 -7.36 7.57 -8.28
C THR A 14 -7.13 6.07 -8.08
N ALA A 15 -7.70 5.21 -8.93
CA ALA A 15 -7.45 3.77 -8.88
C ALA A 15 -5.98 3.43 -9.21
N LEU A 16 -5.39 4.12 -10.20
CA LEU A 16 -3.98 3.95 -10.54
C LEU A 16 -3.07 4.40 -9.39
N ALA A 17 -3.38 5.53 -8.75
CA ALA A 17 -2.65 6.01 -7.58
C ALA A 17 -2.71 5.00 -6.41
N VAL A 18 -3.89 4.45 -6.13
CA VAL A 18 -4.07 3.39 -5.12
C VAL A 18 -3.25 2.15 -5.48
N MET A 19 -3.25 1.73 -6.75
CA MET A 19 -2.47 0.58 -7.20
C MET A 19 -0.96 0.77 -6.98
N VAL A 20 -0.44 1.97 -7.25
CA VAL A 20 0.98 2.31 -6.99
C VAL A 20 1.29 2.31 -5.48
N LEU A 21 0.38 2.85 -4.66
CA LEU A 21 0.53 2.86 -3.20
C LEU A 21 0.56 1.44 -2.61
N ILE A 22 -0.36 0.57 -3.05
CA ILE A 22 -0.40 -0.84 -2.65
C ILE A 22 0.88 -1.56 -3.09
N PHE A 23 1.37 -1.29 -4.30
CA PHE A 23 2.62 -1.86 -4.76
C PHE A 23 3.79 -1.48 -3.85
N LEU A 24 3.87 -0.21 -3.44
CA LEU A 24 4.91 0.25 -2.53
C LEU A 24 4.78 -0.38 -1.13
N GLU A 25 3.55 -0.53 -0.63
CA GLU A 25 3.24 -1.23 0.63
C GLU A 25 3.70 -2.69 0.60
N VAL A 26 3.43 -3.41 -0.50
CA VAL A 26 3.86 -4.80 -0.70
C VAL A 26 5.38 -4.90 -0.76
N LEU A 27 6.06 -3.97 -1.43
CA LEU A 27 7.52 -3.93 -1.45
C LEU A 27 8.11 -3.72 -0.04
N ALA A 28 7.51 -2.84 0.75
CA ALA A 28 7.95 -2.60 2.13
C ALA A 28 7.77 -3.85 3.00
N THR A 29 6.63 -4.54 2.89
CA THR A 29 6.36 -5.78 3.64
C THR A 29 7.25 -6.92 3.21
N LEU A 30 7.62 -7.03 1.93
CA LEU A 30 8.58 -8.02 1.45
C LEU A 30 10.03 -7.71 1.86
N LYS A 31 10.38 -6.43 2.04
CA LYS A 31 11.72 -6.02 2.48
C LYS A 31 12.02 -6.32 3.94
N LEU A 32 10.99 -6.42 4.79
CA LEU A 32 11.17 -6.79 6.20
C LEU A 32 11.83 -8.18 6.39
N PRO A 33 11.36 -9.28 5.76
CA PRO A 33 12.01 -10.58 5.90
C PRO A 33 13.44 -10.62 5.35
N ASP A 34 13.72 -9.86 4.29
CA ASP A 34 15.07 -9.69 3.71
C ASP A 34 16.04 -9.08 4.75
N LEU A 35 15.59 -8.01 5.43
CA LEU A 35 16.34 -7.38 6.53
C LEU A 35 16.43 -8.28 7.77
N MET A 36 15.41 -9.11 8.04
CA MET A 36 15.48 -10.10 9.11
C MET A 36 16.54 -11.16 8.84
N SER A 37 16.65 -11.70 7.61
CA SER A 37 17.72 -12.65 7.27
C SER A 37 19.11 -12.02 7.44
N GLU A 38 19.27 -10.74 7.05
CA GLU A 38 20.55 -10.05 7.22
C GLU A 38 20.95 -9.91 8.70
N ILE A 39 19.98 -9.64 9.59
CA ILE A 39 20.20 -9.62 11.04
C ILE A 39 20.65 -10.99 11.55
N VAL A 40 20.05 -12.08 11.08
CA VAL A 40 20.39 -13.44 11.52
C VAL A 40 21.76 -13.87 11.00
N ASP A 41 22.00 -13.72 9.70
CA ASP A 41 23.19 -14.27 9.02
C ASP A 41 24.45 -13.42 9.21
N LEU A 42 24.30 -12.09 9.24
CA LEU A 42 25.43 -11.16 9.36
C LEU A 42 25.54 -10.51 10.74
N GLY A 43 24.42 -10.40 11.47
CA GLY A 43 24.38 -9.84 12.81
C GLY A 43 24.65 -10.90 13.87
N ILE A 44 23.68 -11.79 14.08
CA ILE A 44 23.67 -12.76 15.18
C ILE A 44 24.76 -13.81 14.98
N ALA A 45 24.85 -14.42 13.79
CA ALA A 45 25.83 -15.48 13.53
C ALA A 45 27.30 -15.00 13.61
N GLN A 46 27.56 -13.71 13.35
CA GLN A 46 28.90 -13.11 13.42
C GLN A 46 29.15 -12.31 14.71
N GLY A 47 28.16 -12.20 15.61
CA GLY A 47 28.24 -11.40 16.83
C GLY A 47 28.32 -9.89 16.61
N ASN A 48 27.90 -9.37 15.44
CA ASN A 48 28.00 -7.97 15.06
C ASN A 48 26.78 -7.15 15.55
N ILE A 49 26.83 -6.73 16.82
CA ILE A 49 25.78 -5.92 17.46
C ILE A 49 25.51 -4.57 16.76
N PRO A 50 26.52 -3.82 16.27
CA PRO A 50 26.30 -2.59 15.50
C PRO A 50 25.43 -2.77 14.25
N LEU A 51 25.61 -3.89 13.53
CA LEU A 51 24.80 -4.20 12.36
C LEU A 51 23.33 -4.37 12.75
N ILE A 52 23.04 -5.11 13.83
CA ILE A 52 21.67 -5.36 14.31
C ILE A 52 20.94 -4.04 14.59
N TRP A 53 21.59 -3.09 15.27
CA TRP A 53 20.99 -1.79 15.57
C TRP A 53 20.74 -0.95 14.31
N ARG A 54 21.67 -0.97 13.34
CA ARG A 54 21.52 -0.21 12.10
C ARG A 54 20.41 -0.80 11.23
N THR A 55 20.39 -2.13 11.04
CA THR A 55 19.39 -2.83 10.23
C THR A 55 18.02 -2.77 10.90
N GLY A 56 17.93 -2.91 12.23
CA GLY A 56 16.68 -2.72 12.98
C GLY A 56 16.12 -1.29 12.84
N GLY A 57 16.98 -0.28 12.84
CA GLY A 57 16.58 1.11 12.55
C GLY A 57 16.01 1.28 11.14
N VAL A 58 16.63 0.65 10.14
CA VAL A 58 16.11 0.64 8.75
C VAL A 58 14.77 -0.09 8.67
N MET A 59 14.60 -1.22 9.35
CA MET A 59 13.32 -1.93 9.40
C MET A 59 12.19 -1.05 9.95
N LEU A 60 12.48 -0.23 10.96
CA LEU A 60 11.50 0.67 11.56
C LEU A 60 11.06 1.77 10.58
N LEU A 61 11.99 2.33 9.81
CA LEU A 61 11.68 3.28 8.73
C LEU A 61 10.85 2.63 7.60
N VAL A 62 11.23 1.43 7.17
CA VAL A 62 10.50 0.68 6.12
C VAL A 62 9.09 0.34 6.59
N ALA A 63 8.93 -0.11 7.82
CA ALA A 63 7.61 -0.40 8.42
C ALA A 63 6.75 0.87 8.50
N PHE A 64 7.32 1.99 8.95
CA PHE A 64 6.61 3.27 9.01
C PHE A 64 6.13 3.72 7.63
N LEU A 65 7.00 3.67 6.61
CA LEU A 65 6.64 4.00 5.23
C LEU A 65 5.56 3.06 4.68
N GLY A 66 5.66 1.77 4.98
CA GLY A 66 4.65 0.76 4.61
C GLY A 66 3.28 1.08 5.21
N ILE A 67 3.22 1.43 6.50
CA ILE A 67 1.97 1.82 7.18
C ILE A 67 1.40 3.10 6.56
N CYS A 68 2.23 4.11 6.29
CA CYS A 68 1.76 5.33 5.63
C CYS A 68 1.17 5.04 4.23
N ALA A 69 1.82 4.17 3.45
CA ALA A 69 1.33 3.74 2.15
C ALA A 69 0.00 2.97 2.26
N ALA A 70 -0.12 2.08 3.25
CA ALA A 70 -1.33 1.30 3.53
C ALA A 70 -2.52 2.18 3.92
N VAL A 71 -2.30 3.15 4.81
CA VAL A 71 -3.36 4.07 5.23
C VAL A 71 -3.81 4.94 4.05
N ALA A 72 -2.87 5.46 3.26
CA ALA A 72 -3.18 6.26 2.09
C ALA A 72 -3.91 5.46 1.01
N SER A 73 -3.44 4.25 0.68
CA SER A 73 -4.07 3.36 -0.30
C SER A 73 -5.51 3.04 0.10
N ASN A 74 -5.72 2.68 1.36
CA ASN A 74 -7.03 2.29 1.87
C ASN A 74 -8.00 3.49 1.94
N PHE A 75 -7.52 4.68 2.32
CA PHE A 75 -8.33 5.90 2.32
C PHE A 75 -8.78 6.30 0.91
N LEU A 76 -7.86 6.32 -0.06
CA LEU A 76 -8.19 6.64 -1.44
C LEU A 76 -9.09 5.55 -2.07
N GLY A 77 -8.81 4.28 -1.78
CA GLY A 77 -9.60 3.14 -2.27
C GLY A 77 -11.04 3.17 -1.76
N SER A 78 -11.22 3.41 -0.46
CA SER A 78 -12.55 3.55 0.16
C SER A 78 -13.34 4.74 -0.42
N ARG A 79 -12.68 5.90 -0.62
CA ARG A 79 -13.32 7.06 -1.26
C ARG A 79 -13.71 6.77 -2.70
N ALA A 80 -12.85 6.14 -3.49
CA ALA A 80 -13.12 5.82 -4.89
C ALA A 80 -14.29 4.83 -5.01
N SER A 81 -14.33 3.78 -4.19
CA SER A 81 -15.41 2.80 -4.16
C SER A 81 -16.75 3.43 -3.76
N THR A 82 -16.75 4.27 -2.72
CA THR A 82 -17.97 4.95 -2.25
C THR A 82 -18.49 5.98 -3.26
N ALA A 83 -17.60 6.72 -3.92
CA ALA A 83 -17.97 7.68 -4.95
C ALA A 83 -18.57 6.98 -6.18
N PHE A 84 -17.95 5.90 -6.64
CA PHE A 84 -18.48 5.06 -7.72
C PHE A 84 -19.88 4.50 -7.38
N GLY A 85 -20.07 3.97 -6.16
CA GLY A 85 -21.37 3.48 -5.72
C GLY A 85 -22.44 4.57 -5.63
N ARG A 86 -22.07 5.79 -5.22
CA ARG A 86 -22.97 6.95 -5.15
C ARG A 86 -23.45 7.39 -6.52
N ASP A 87 -22.54 7.49 -7.49
CA ASP A 87 -22.88 7.89 -8.86
C ASP A 87 -23.75 6.85 -9.55
N MET A 88 -23.45 5.56 -9.33
CA MET A 88 -24.28 4.47 -9.83
C MET A 88 -25.70 4.50 -9.25
N ARG A 89 -25.85 4.74 -7.93
CA ARG A 89 -27.16 4.84 -7.28
C ARG A 89 -27.95 6.06 -7.78
N LYS A 90 -27.30 7.21 -7.95
CA LYS A 90 -27.94 8.41 -8.52
C LYS A 90 -28.42 8.18 -9.95
N ALA A 91 -27.61 7.53 -10.79
CA ALA A 91 -27.98 7.25 -12.18
C ALA A 91 -29.12 6.22 -12.32
N LEU A 92 -29.27 5.32 -11.35
CA LEU A 92 -30.37 4.36 -11.30
C LEU A 92 -31.68 4.97 -10.79
N PHE A 93 -31.62 5.89 -9.82
CA PHE A 93 -32.79 6.52 -9.20
C PHE A 93 -33.19 7.87 -9.82
N SER A 94 -32.38 8.47 -10.70
CA SER A 94 -32.76 9.67 -11.46
C SER A 94 -33.58 9.34 -12.73
N ARG A 95 -34.04 8.11 -12.86
CA ARG A 95 -35.02 7.62 -13.84
C ARG A 95 -36.19 7.05 -13.08
#